data_AF-A0A3R7UAK7-F1
#
_entry.id   AF-A0A3R7UAK7-F1
#
_cell.length_a   1.000
_cell.length_b   1.000
_cell.length_c   1.000
_cell.angle_alpha   90.00
_cell.angle_beta   90.00
_cell.angle_gamma   90.00
#
_symmetry.space_group_name_H-M   'P 1'
#
loop_
_entity.id
_entity.type
_entity.pdbx_description
1 polymer ?
#
loop_
_entity_poly.entity_id
_entity_poly.type
_entity_poly.pdbx_seq_one_letter_code
_entity_poly.pdbx_strand_id
1 'polypeptide(L)'
;MSPVRAIDKLKQAFNVEERSSYSVFKGDELILKIFWSPLTIADRDTINSTLIAMNKGQDEGSLDFALQVIVTKAEDETGTKMFTSGDLPALRREIPLAVLLDIMTKMQGVGEEESPDAVKS
;
A
#
# COMPACT_ATOMS: atom_id res chain seq x y z
N MET A 1 -26.31 -21.73 20.64
CA MET A 1 -25.42 -20.94 19.76
C MET A 1 -24.07 -21.61 19.74
N SER A 2 -23.57 -22.01 18.57
CA SER A 2 -22.18 -22.49 18.44
C SER A 2 -21.23 -21.32 18.72
N PRO A 3 -20.10 -21.55 19.41
CA PRO A 3 -19.15 -20.48 19.65
C PRO A 3 -18.59 -19.95 18.32
N VAL A 4 -18.57 -18.62 18.16
CA VAL A 4 -17.95 -17.95 17.01
C VAL A 4 -16.50 -18.41 16.90
N ARG A 5 -16.07 -18.87 15.72
CA ARG A 5 -14.72 -19.39 15.53
C ARG A 5 -13.71 -18.25 15.68
N ALA A 6 -12.51 -18.57 16.16
CA ALA A 6 -11.45 -17.58 16.31
C ALA A 6 -11.14 -16.82 15.00
N ILE A 7 -11.19 -17.52 13.86
CA ILE A 7 -10.98 -16.92 12.54
C ILE A 7 -12.07 -15.91 12.17
N ASP A 8 -13.33 -16.15 12.56
CA ASP A 8 -14.44 -15.25 12.25
C ASP A 8 -14.29 -13.94 13.05
N LYS A 9 -13.80 -14.04 14.30
CA LYS A 9 -13.46 -12.85 15.11
C LYS A 9 -12.35 -12.03 14.48
N LEU A 10 -11.30 -12.67 13.96
CA LEU A 10 -10.20 -11.97 13.29
C LEU A 10 -10.68 -11.29 12.01
N LYS A 11 -11.47 -11.97 11.17
CA LYS A 11 -12.04 -11.39 9.95
C LYS A 11 -12.98 -10.22 10.22
N GLN A 12 -13.73 -10.28 11.33
CA GLN A 12 -14.60 -9.20 11.75
C GLN A 12 -13.83 -8.00 12.30
N ALA A 13 -12.74 -8.23 13.03
CA ALA A 13 -11.92 -7.18 13.64
C ALA A 13 -10.94 -6.53 12.66
N PHE A 14 -10.47 -7.27 11.66
CA PHE A 14 -9.48 -6.82 10.69
C PHE A 14 -10.02 -7.03 9.28
N ASN A 15 -10.81 -6.07 8.80
CA ASN A 15 -11.44 -6.16 7.49
C ASN A 15 -10.44 -5.81 6.37
N VAL A 16 -10.18 -6.77 5.48
CA VAL A 16 -9.29 -6.58 4.33
C VAL A 16 -9.90 -5.71 3.21
N GLU A 17 -11.21 -5.44 3.26
CA GLU A 17 -11.91 -4.56 2.33
C GLU A 17 -11.92 -3.10 2.78
N GLU A 18 -11.53 -2.82 4.02
CA GLU A 18 -11.44 -1.46 4.55
C GLU A 18 -10.28 -0.74 3.87
N ARG A 19 -10.58 0.37 3.16
CA ARG A 19 -9.58 1.08 2.38
C ARG A 19 -8.96 2.21 3.20
N SER A 20 -7.65 2.17 3.33
CA SER A 20 -6.86 3.29 3.83
C SER A 20 -6.62 4.30 2.71
N SER A 21 -6.33 5.55 3.07
CA SER A 21 -5.94 6.58 2.10
C SER A 21 -4.79 7.45 2.60
N TYR A 22 -4.03 8.02 1.68
CA TYR A 22 -2.93 8.93 1.96
C TYR A 22 -2.85 10.03 0.91
N SER A 23 -2.75 11.27 1.38
CA SER A 23 -2.58 12.45 0.53
C SER A 23 -1.12 12.86 0.49
N VAL A 24 -0.54 12.88 -0.71
CA VAL A 24 0.84 13.32 -0.92
C VAL A 24 0.82 14.80 -1.35
N PHE A 25 1.57 15.61 -0.62
CA PHE A 25 1.67 17.05 -0.83
C PHE A 25 3.06 17.47 -1.29
N LYS A 26 3.12 18.59 -2.01
CA LYS A 26 4.35 19.33 -2.29
C LYS A 26 4.17 20.77 -1.81
N GLY A 27 4.65 21.06 -0.60
CA GLY A 27 4.24 22.28 0.10
C GLY A 27 2.75 22.19 0.44
N ASP A 28 1.97 23.18 0.03
CA ASP A 28 0.52 23.21 0.25
C ASP A 28 -0.30 22.60 -0.90
N GLU A 29 0.36 22.18 -1.99
CA GLU A 29 -0.30 21.60 -3.16
C GLU A 29 -0.52 20.09 -2.97
N LEU A 30 -1.79 19.66 -3.03
CA LEU A 30 -2.14 18.25 -3.10
C LEU A 30 -1.77 17.70 -4.47
N ILE A 31 -0.79 16.78 -4.52
CA ILE A 31 -0.32 16.18 -5.77
C ILE A 31 -1.18 14.97 -6.14
N LEU A 32 -1.45 14.11 -5.17
CA LEU A 32 -2.22 12.88 -5.39
C LEU A 32 -2.82 12.38 -4.06
N LYS A 33 -3.95 11.69 -4.15
CA LYS A 33 -4.54 10.93 -3.05
C LYS A 33 -4.59 9.46 -3.43
N ILE A 34 -3.89 8.62 -2.68
CA ILE A 34 -3.83 7.17 -2.90
C ILE A 34 -4.77 6.49 -1.95
N PHE A 35 -5.44 5.44 -2.42
CA PHE A 35 -6.22 4.51 -1.65
C PHE A 35 -5.64 3.10 -1.79
N TRP A 36 -5.77 2.26 -0.76
CA TRP A 36 -5.37 0.86 -0.83
C TRP A 36 -6.11 0.03 0.23
N SER A 37 -6.27 -1.26 -0.06
CA SER A 37 -6.64 -2.26 0.95
C SER A 37 -5.40 -2.78 1.70
N PRO A 38 -5.55 -3.25 2.96
CA PRO A 38 -4.47 -3.86 3.73
C PRO A 38 -3.67 -4.88 2.92
N LEU A 39 -2.35 -4.89 3.12
CA LEU A 39 -1.47 -5.84 2.46
C LEU A 39 -1.63 -7.22 3.10
N THR A 40 -2.05 -8.20 2.30
CA THR A 40 -2.18 -9.59 2.75
C THR A 40 -0.94 -10.41 2.43
N ILE A 41 -0.83 -11.60 3.04
CA ILE A 41 0.22 -12.57 2.67
C ILE A 41 0.09 -12.96 1.19
N ALA A 42 -1.12 -13.11 0.67
CA ALA A 42 -1.36 -13.43 -0.74
C ALA A 42 -0.88 -12.31 -1.69
N ASP A 43 -1.07 -11.05 -1.30
CA ASP A 43 -0.52 -9.91 -2.05
C ASP A 43 1.02 -9.97 -2.07
N ARG A 44 1.63 -10.25 -0.91
CA ARG A 44 3.09 -10.37 -0.79
C ARG A 44 3.64 -11.50 -1.67
N ASP A 45 2.98 -12.65 -1.71
CA ASP A 45 3.39 -13.78 -2.55
C ASP A 45 3.26 -13.45 -4.04
N THR A 46 2.20 -12.73 -4.42
CA THR A 46 1.99 -12.25 -5.80
C THR A 46 3.08 -11.27 -6.22
N ILE A 47 3.42 -10.33 -5.34
CA ILE A 47 4.49 -9.34 -5.55
C ILE A 47 5.84 -10.04 -5.71
N ASN A 48 6.17 -10.97 -4.79
CA ASN A 48 7.42 -11.73 -4.86
C ASN A 48 7.52 -12.53 -6.16
N SER A 49 6.43 -13.19 -6.56
CA SER A 49 6.37 -13.94 -7.83
C SER A 49 6.61 -13.03 -9.03
N THR A 50 6.04 -11.81 -9.02
CA THR A 50 6.26 -10.80 -10.05
C THR A 50 7.72 -10.36 -10.13
N LEU A 51 8.36 -10.12 -8.98
CA LEU A 51 9.77 -9.74 -8.91
C LEU A 51 10.70 -10.84 -9.41
N ILE A 52 10.41 -12.10 -9.07
CA ILE A 52 11.14 -13.27 -9.58
C ILE A 52 11.02 -13.33 -11.11
N ALA A 53 9.81 -13.18 -11.64
CA ALA A 53 9.58 -13.18 -13.10
C ALA A 53 10.30 -12.03 -13.83
N MET A 54 10.52 -10.91 -13.15
CA MET A 54 11.28 -9.77 -13.68
C MET A 54 12.80 -9.88 -13.48
N ASN A 55 13.31 -10.99 -12.95
CA ASN A 55 14.71 -11.17 -12.53
C ASN A 55 15.20 -10.11 -11.53
N LYS A 56 14.30 -9.53 -10.73
CA LYS A 56 14.58 -8.50 -9.71
C LYS A 56 14.53 -9.03 -8.27
N GLY A 57 14.24 -10.32 -8.08
CA GLY A 57 14.02 -10.93 -6.77
C GLY A 57 15.25 -11.50 -6.05
N GLN A 58 16.45 -11.43 -6.64
CA GLN A 58 17.62 -12.14 -6.10
C GLN A 58 18.65 -11.27 -5.35
N ASP A 59 18.77 -9.96 -5.64
CA ASP A 59 19.85 -9.14 -5.04
C ASP A 59 19.46 -7.69 -4.60
N GLU A 60 18.28 -7.15 -4.96
CA GLU A 60 17.87 -5.74 -4.66
C GLU A 60 16.63 -5.63 -3.73
N GLY A 61 16.44 -6.62 -2.84
CA GLY A 61 15.12 -7.07 -2.36
C GLY A 61 14.22 -6.15 -1.50
N SER A 62 14.60 -4.93 -1.13
CA SER A 62 13.71 -4.04 -0.32
C SER A 62 13.05 -2.93 -1.14
N LEU A 63 13.79 -2.28 -2.03
CA LEU A 63 13.28 -1.14 -2.82
C LEU A 63 12.43 -1.60 -4.01
N ASP A 64 12.84 -2.65 -4.73
CA ASP A 64 11.99 -3.16 -5.81
C ASP A 64 10.68 -3.76 -5.27
N PHE A 65 10.71 -4.35 -4.08
CA PHE A 65 9.50 -4.75 -3.37
C PHE A 65 8.62 -3.55 -3.03
N ALA A 66 9.20 -2.46 -2.51
CA ALA A 66 8.47 -1.22 -2.23
C ALA A 66 7.72 -0.69 -3.47
N LEU A 67 8.43 -0.59 -4.59
CA LEU A 67 7.86 -0.10 -5.85
C LEU A 67 6.75 -1.04 -6.35
N GLN A 68 6.96 -2.35 -6.22
CA GLN A 68 5.97 -3.32 -6.65
C GLN A 68 4.73 -3.31 -5.76
N VAL A 69 4.85 -3.05 -4.45
CA VAL A 69 3.69 -2.81 -3.56
C VAL A 69 2.89 -1.62 -4.04
N ILE A 70 3.54 -0.49 -4.34
CA ILE A 70 2.87 0.74 -4.83
C ILE A 70 2.11 0.43 -6.11
N VAL A 71 2.75 -0.20 -7.11
CA VAL A 71 2.10 -0.56 -8.37
C VAL A 71 0.92 -1.51 -8.18
N THR A 72 1.03 -2.44 -7.22
CA THR A 72 0.01 -3.47 -7.01
C THR A 72 -1.19 -2.96 -6.21
N LYS A 73 -0.98 -2.07 -5.22
CA LYS A 73 -2.01 -1.71 -4.24
C LYS A 73 -2.55 -0.30 -4.37
N ALA A 74 -1.80 0.63 -4.99
CA ALA A 74 -2.25 2.01 -5.16
C ALA A 74 -3.45 2.10 -6.11
N GLU A 75 -4.54 2.65 -5.59
CA GLU A 75 -5.80 2.86 -6.29
C GLU A 75 -6.29 4.28 -6.10
N ASP A 76 -7.09 4.76 -7.05
CA ASP A 76 -7.85 6.00 -6.89
C ASP A 76 -9.10 5.78 -6.02
N GLU A 77 -9.91 6.82 -5.83
CA GLU A 77 -11.13 6.75 -5.03
C GLU A 77 -12.13 5.69 -5.53
N THR A 78 -12.10 5.36 -6.81
CA THR A 78 -13.01 4.37 -7.44
C THR A 78 -12.51 2.93 -7.33
N GLY A 79 -11.26 2.72 -6.90
CA GLY A 79 -10.63 1.40 -6.88
C GLY A 79 -9.84 1.08 -8.15
N THR A 80 -9.68 2.04 -9.06
CA THR A 80 -8.90 1.84 -10.29
C THR A 80 -7.41 1.98 -9.96
N LYS A 81 -6.58 1.08 -10.51
CA LYS A 81 -5.12 1.12 -10.31
C LYS A 81 -4.53 2.43 -10.83
N MET A 82 -3.76 3.10 -9.98
CA MET A 82 -3.11 4.38 -10.33
C MET A 82 -1.82 4.21 -11.12
N PHE A 83 -1.16 3.05 -10.97
CA PHE A 83 0.12 2.77 -11.60
C PHE A 83 0.12 1.40 -12.27
N THR A 84 1.03 1.23 -13.21
CA THR A 84 1.26 0.00 -13.96
C THR A 84 2.73 -0.41 -13.89
N SER A 85 3.03 -1.64 -14.30
CA SER A 85 4.43 -2.10 -14.41
C SER A 85 5.27 -1.26 -15.39
N GLY A 86 4.62 -0.56 -16.33
CA GLY A 86 5.28 0.36 -17.27
C GLY A 86 5.83 1.62 -16.59
N ASP A 87 5.29 1.99 -15.42
CA ASP A 87 5.68 3.20 -14.69
C ASP A 87 6.88 2.96 -13.76
N LEU A 88 7.27 1.71 -13.53
CA LEU A 88 8.39 1.34 -12.66
C LEU A 88 9.71 2.08 -13.00
N PRO A 89 10.12 2.26 -14.27
CA PRO A 89 11.33 3.01 -14.59
C PRO A 89 11.26 4.48 -14.16
N ALA A 90 10.10 5.12 -14.35
CA ALA A 90 9.87 6.51 -13.96
C ALA A 90 9.83 6.65 -12.44
N LEU A 91 9.09 5.77 -11.75
CA LEU A 91 9.08 5.71 -10.29
C LEU A 91 10.49 5.56 -9.71
N ARG A 92 11.35 4.71 -10.32
CA ARG A 92 12.72 4.46 -9.84
C ARG A 92 13.70 5.59 -10.12
N ARG A 93 13.50 6.40 -11.17
CA ARG A 93 14.50 7.36 -11.66
C ARG A 93 14.10 8.83 -11.51
N GLU A 94 12.80 9.11 -11.49
CA GLU A 94 12.26 10.46 -11.60
C GLU A 94 11.58 10.93 -10.31
N ILE A 95 11.28 10.02 -9.38
CA ILE A 95 10.66 10.34 -8.10
C ILE A 95 11.69 10.26 -6.96
N PRO A 96 11.75 11.25 -6.05
CA PRO A 96 12.62 11.19 -4.90
C PRO A 96 12.34 9.96 -4.03
N LEU A 97 13.40 9.25 -3.64
CA LEU A 97 13.32 8.04 -2.81
C LEU A 97 12.47 8.26 -1.54
N ALA A 98 12.62 9.41 -0.89
CA ALA A 98 11.89 9.74 0.33
C ALA A 98 10.36 9.69 0.14
N VAL A 99 9.85 10.13 -1.01
CA VAL A 99 8.41 10.10 -1.31
C VAL A 99 7.92 8.67 -1.50
N LEU A 100 8.70 7.84 -2.19
CA LEU A 100 8.35 6.43 -2.43
C LEU A 100 8.36 5.63 -1.13
N LEU A 101 9.35 5.86 -0.26
CA LEU A 101 9.43 5.22 1.05
C LEU A 101 8.32 5.66 1.99
N ASP A 102 7.93 6.94 1.94
CA ASP A 102 6.81 7.46 2.73
C ASP A 102 5.49 6.81 2.32
N ILE A 103 5.18 6.80 1.02
CA ILE A 103 4.01 6.09 0.48
C ILE A 103 4.02 4.61 0.91
N MET A 104 5.16 3.93 0.76
CA MET A 104 5.29 2.52 1.15
C MET A 104 5.03 2.32 2.65
N THR A 105 5.60 3.18 3.50
CA THR A 105 5.44 3.10 4.95
C THR A 105 3.97 3.23 5.35
N LYS A 106 3.25 4.17 4.72
CA LYS A 106 1.80 4.32 4.92
C LYS A 106 1.04 3.08 4.45
N MET A 107 1.40 2.50 3.31
CA MET A 107 0.77 1.28 2.79
C MET A 107 0.98 0.04 3.64
N GLN A 108 2.12 -0.06 4.31
CA GLN A 108 2.46 -1.18 5.20
C GLN A 108 1.89 -1.02 6.61
N GLY A 109 1.53 0.20 7.00
CA GLY A 109 0.79 0.45 8.24
C GLY A 109 -0.56 -0.25 8.19
N VAL A 110 -0.85 -1.06 9.22
CA VAL A 110 -2.20 -1.56 9.46
C VAL A 110 -2.99 -0.36 9.96
N GLY A 111 -3.63 0.35 9.03
CA GLY A 111 -4.56 1.47 9.27
C GLY A 111 -4.45 2.06 10.67
N GLU A 112 -3.37 2.78 10.95
CA GLU A 112 -3.41 3.68 12.09
C GLU A 112 -4.34 4.79 11.61
N GLU A 113 -5.57 4.76 12.12
CA GLU A 113 -6.55 5.79 11.87
C GLU A 113 -5.83 7.14 12.03
N GLU A 114 -5.63 7.88 10.94
CA GLU A 114 -5.52 9.32 11.06
C GLU A 114 -6.90 9.76 11.56
N SER A 115 -7.05 9.74 12.88
CA SER A 115 -8.07 10.45 13.61
C SER A 115 -7.62 11.91 13.67
N PRO A 116 -8.15 12.84 12.85
CA PRO A 116 -7.94 14.26 13.08
C PRO A 116 -8.63 14.79 14.35
N ASP A 117 -9.25 13.94 15.17
CA ASP A 117 -10.10 14.34 16.31
C ASP A 117 -9.47 14.08 17.71
N ALA A 118 -8.14 14.12 17.83
CA ALA A 118 -7.47 14.25 19.13
C ALA A 118 -7.12 15.70 19.50
N VAL A 119 -7.71 16.68 18.82
CA VAL A 119 -7.71 18.09 19.24
C VAL A 119 -9.06 18.47 19.82
N LYS A 120 -9.13 18.39 21.16
CA LYS A 120 -10.18 18.85 22.10
C LYS A 120 -11.14 17.78 22.61
N SER A 121 -10.83 17.27 23.79
CA SER A 121 -11.76 17.24 24.93
C SER A 121 -10.98 17.41 26.23
#